data_AF-A0AAD2HGZ7-F1
#
_entry.id   AF-A0AAD2HGZ7-F1
#
_cell.length_a   1.000
_cell.length_b   1.000
_cell.length_c   1.000
_cell.angle_alpha   90.00
_cell.angle_beta   90.00
_cell.angle_gamma   90.00
#
_symmetry.space_group_name_H-M   'P 1'
#
loop_
_entity.id
_entity.type
_entity.pdbx_description
1 polymer ?
#
loop_
_entity_poly.entity_id
_entity_poly.type
_entity_poly.pdbx_seq_one_letter_code
_entity_poly.pdbx_strand_id
1 'polypeptide(L)'
;MRPTRAAFSDMPGPKVYNLWWGDQTAAKQKGIYTYTLSPYQSKAAPHMLRSYLFNGVRRLSIYALPIAIPSAIYYYTWQAAVKDCHWRNSKEGHLALSAHEE
;
A
#
# COMPACT_ATOMS: atom_id res chain seq x y z
N MET A 1 14.95 -12.72 -55.90
CA MET A 1 14.64 -11.75 -54.83
C MET A 1 14.73 -12.48 -53.49
N ARG A 2 15.59 -12.03 -52.58
CA ARG A 2 15.60 -12.55 -51.20
C ARG A 2 14.37 -12.00 -50.49
N PRO A 3 13.59 -12.81 -49.74
CA PRO A 3 12.45 -12.29 -48.99
C PRO A 3 12.98 -11.23 -48.00
N THR A 4 12.61 -9.99 -48.26
CA THR A 4 12.83 -8.86 -47.36
C THR A 4 12.15 -9.17 -46.03
N ARG A 5 12.88 -8.97 -44.92
CA ARG A 5 12.38 -9.16 -43.55
C ARG A 5 10.96 -8.61 -43.40
N ALA A 6 10.13 -9.31 -42.61
CA ALA A 6 8.82 -8.80 -42.21
C ALA A 6 8.97 -7.37 -41.69
N ALA A 7 8.30 -6.42 -42.34
CA ALA A 7 8.27 -5.03 -41.91
C ALA A 7 7.44 -4.96 -40.62
N PHE A 8 8.11 -4.76 -39.49
CA PHE A 8 7.44 -4.29 -38.28
C PHE A 8 7.01 -2.84 -38.53
N SER A 9 5.82 -2.44 -38.07
CA SER A 9 5.21 -1.15 -38.45
C SER A 9 5.98 0.08 -37.99
N ASP A 10 6.96 -0.07 -37.09
CA ASP A 10 7.70 1.02 -36.46
C ASP A 10 9.22 0.90 -36.60
N MET A 11 9.88 2.06 -36.51
CA MET A 11 11.33 2.17 -36.33
C MET A 11 11.73 1.49 -35.01
N PRO A 12 12.87 0.75 -34.94
CA PRO A 12 13.30 0.10 -33.71
C PRO A 12 13.41 1.09 -32.55
N GLY A 13 12.50 0.97 -31.58
CA GLY A 13 12.50 1.78 -30.37
C GLY A 13 13.51 1.30 -29.32
N PRO A 14 13.76 2.11 -28.26
CA PRO A 14 14.58 1.68 -27.14
C PRO A 14 13.96 0.47 -26.42
N LYS A 15 14.79 -0.31 -25.72
CA LYS A 15 14.30 -1.41 -24.89
C LYS A 15 13.43 -0.88 -23.75
N VAL A 16 12.26 -1.47 -23.58
CA VAL A 16 11.30 -1.14 -22.52
C VAL A 16 10.91 -2.41 -21.74
N TYR A 17 10.48 -2.24 -20.50
CA TYR A 17 10.12 -3.37 -19.61
C TYR A 17 8.65 -3.78 -19.69
N ASN A 18 7.83 -3.05 -20.45
CA ASN A 18 6.43 -3.33 -20.66
C ASN A 18 6.10 -3.15 -22.15
N LEU A 19 5.59 -4.21 -22.77
CA LEU A 19 5.35 -4.31 -24.21
C LEU A 19 3.88 -4.67 -24.47
N TRP A 20 3.51 -4.73 -25.74
CA TRP A 20 2.13 -4.99 -26.14
C TRP A 20 1.74 -6.47 -26.02
N TRP A 21 0.43 -6.74 -26.12
CA TRP A 21 -0.10 -8.10 -26.17
C TRP A 21 0.59 -8.94 -27.25
N GLY A 22 0.98 -10.16 -26.89
CA GLY A 22 1.69 -11.08 -27.77
C GLY A 22 3.21 -11.00 -27.68
N ASP A 23 3.75 -10.02 -26.96
CA ASP A 23 5.18 -9.99 -26.66
C ASP A 23 5.60 -11.11 -25.69
N GLN A 24 6.74 -11.74 -25.98
CA GLN A 24 7.28 -12.87 -25.23
C GLN A 24 8.62 -12.55 -24.56
N THR A 25 8.94 -11.27 -24.32
CA THR A 25 10.16 -10.88 -23.60
C THR A 25 10.09 -11.23 -22.11
N ALA A 26 8.89 -11.40 -21.56
CA ALA A 26 8.68 -11.92 -20.21
C ALA A 26 9.17 -13.38 -20.09
N ALA A 27 9.29 -13.86 -18.86
CA ALA A 27 9.67 -15.25 -18.59
C ALA A 27 8.74 -16.22 -19.34
N LYS A 28 9.31 -17.14 -20.13
CA LYS A 28 8.54 -18.11 -20.91
C LYS A 28 7.77 -19.05 -19.98
N GLN A 29 6.45 -19.07 -20.12
CA GLN A 29 5.56 -19.94 -19.34
C GLN A 29 5.12 -21.12 -20.20
N LYS A 30 5.25 -22.36 -19.70
CA LYS A 30 4.79 -23.59 -20.36
C LYS A 30 4.15 -24.50 -19.33
N GLY A 31 3.00 -25.10 -19.67
CA GLY A 31 2.31 -26.08 -18.82
C GLY A 31 1.38 -25.49 -17.75
N ILE A 32 1.05 -24.21 -17.83
CA ILE A 32 0.06 -23.56 -16.95
C ILE A 32 -1.28 -23.50 -17.70
N TYR A 33 -2.32 -24.09 -17.12
CA TYR A 33 -3.68 -24.07 -17.66
C TYR A 33 -4.57 -23.25 -16.72
N THR A 34 -5.25 -22.25 -17.27
CA THR A 34 -6.13 -21.33 -16.51
C THR A 34 -7.58 -21.55 -16.93
N TYR A 35 -8.46 -21.75 -15.96
CA TYR A 35 -9.89 -21.94 -16.17
C TYR A 35 -10.67 -20.75 -15.60
N THR A 36 -11.70 -20.32 -16.31
CA THR A 36 -12.57 -19.20 -15.87
C THR A 36 -14.02 -19.53 -16.22
N LEU A 37 -14.95 -18.95 -15.47
CA LEU A 37 -16.38 -18.99 -15.77
C LEU A 37 -16.82 -17.66 -16.38
N SER A 38 -17.81 -17.70 -17.28
CA SER A 38 -18.41 -16.46 -17.78
C SER A 38 -19.05 -15.69 -16.61
N PRO A 39 -18.86 -14.36 -16.52
CA PRO A 39 -19.47 -13.55 -15.46
C PRO A 39 -21.00 -13.73 -15.37
N TYR A 40 -21.65 -13.94 -16.51
CA TYR A 40 -23.10 -14.17 -16.61
C TYR A 40 -23.57 -15.53 -16.06
N GLN A 41 -22.64 -16.46 -15.83
CA GLN A 41 -22.92 -17.78 -15.26
C GLN A 41 -22.69 -17.83 -13.74
N SER A 42 -22.20 -16.74 -13.14
CA SER A 42 -21.90 -16.65 -11.71
C SER A 42 -22.72 -15.56 -11.04
N LYS A 43 -22.99 -15.70 -9.73
CA LYS A 43 -23.55 -14.59 -8.95
C LYS A 43 -22.50 -13.48 -8.86
N ALA A 44 -22.92 -12.22 -8.94
CA ALA A 44 -22.00 -11.08 -8.88
C ALA A 44 -21.26 -10.95 -7.52
N ALA A 45 -21.94 -11.27 -6.40
CA ALA A 45 -21.40 -11.10 -5.05
C ALA A 45 -21.78 -12.26 -4.11
N PRO A 46 -21.34 -13.50 -4.38
CA PRO A 46 -21.68 -14.65 -3.55
C PRO A 46 -21.02 -14.50 -2.17
N HIS A 47 -21.81 -14.69 -1.10
CA HIS A 47 -21.33 -14.66 0.29
C HIS A 47 -20.56 -13.39 0.69
N MET A 48 -20.87 -12.26 0.05
CA MET A 48 -20.14 -11.01 0.22
C MET A 48 -19.95 -10.66 1.70
N LEU A 49 -21.03 -10.62 2.49
CA LEU A 49 -20.97 -10.24 3.90
C LEU A 49 -20.10 -11.18 4.74
N ARG A 50 -20.36 -12.49 4.67
CA ARG A 50 -19.60 -13.50 5.44
C ARG A 50 -18.11 -13.48 5.05
N SER A 51 -17.83 -13.46 3.75
CA SER A 51 -16.45 -13.48 3.24
C SER A 51 -15.72 -12.19 3.58
N TYR A 52 -16.33 -11.03 3.37
CA TYR A 52 -15.69 -9.73 3.64
C TYR A 52 -15.43 -9.50 5.12
N LEU A 53 -16.34 -9.88 6.01
CA LEU A 53 -16.14 -9.67 7.44
C LEU A 53 -14.96 -10.52 7.94
N PHE A 54 -14.97 -11.83 7.69
CA PHE A 54 -13.89 -12.70 8.18
C PHE A 54 -12.55 -12.46 7.48
N ASN A 55 -12.54 -12.26 6.16
CA ASN A 55 -11.30 -11.93 5.45
C ASN A 55 -10.81 -10.51 5.76
N GLY A 56 -11.72 -9.56 5.97
CA GLY A 56 -11.39 -8.20 6.35
C GLY A 56 -10.68 -8.17 7.70
N VAL A 57 -11.27 -8.80 8.72
CA VAL A 57 -10.64 -8.90 10.05
C VAL A 57 -9.28 -9.60 9.98
N ARG A 58 -9.18 -10.74 9.26
CA ARG A 58 -7.92 -11.46 9.07
C ARG A 58 -6.84 -10.62 8.38
N ARG A 59 -7.21 -9.77 7.42
CA ARG A 59 -6.26 -8.89 6.71
C ARG A 59 -5.86 -7.71 7.58
N LEU A 60 -6.82 -7.09 8.27
CA LEU A 60 -6.55 -5.98 9.18
C LEU A 60 -5.68 -6.39 10.36
N SER A 61 -5.83 -7.62 10.88
CA SER A 61 -5.02 -8.09 12.01
C SER A 61 -3.53 -8.16 11.67
N ILE A 62 -3.16 -8.43 10.41
CA ILE A 62 -1.75 -8.45 9.98
C ILE A 62 -1.14 -7.05 10.03
N TYR A 63 -1.92 -6.03 9.69
CA TYR A 63 -1.46 -4.64 9.67
C TYR A 63 -1.72 -3.89 10.99
N ALA A 64 -2.49 -4.48 11.90
CA ALA A 64 -2.87 -3.83 13.15
C ALA A 64 -1.65 -3.41 13.96
N LEU A 65 -0.67 -4.30 14.17
CA LEU A 65 0.54 -3.99 14.93
C LEU A 65 1.44 -2.93 14.26
N PRO A 66 1.83 -3.06 12.97
CA PRO A 66 2.69 -2.07 12.33
C PRO A 66 2.03 -0.69 12.20
N ILE A 67 0.70 -0.59 12.27
CA ILE A 67 -0.01 0.70 12.33
C ILE A 67 -0.16 1.20 13.77
N ALA A 68 -0.56 0.32 14.69
CA ALA A 68 -0.84 0.67 16.08
C ALA A 68 0.40 1.14 16.84
N ILE A 69 1.56 0.52 16.62
CA ILE A 69 2.79 0.86 17.35
C ILE A 69 3.25 2.29 17.02
N PRO A 70 3.45 2.68 15.74
CA PRO A 70 3.87 4.05 15.42
C PRO A 70 2.81 5.09 15.77
N SER A 71 1.52 4.79 15.57
CA SER A 71 0.45 5.73 15.93
C SER A 71 0.34 5.94 17.44
N ALA A 72 0.51 4.90 18.25
CA ALA A 72 0.56 5.04 19.70
C ALA A 72 1.76 5.89 20.13
N ILE A 73 2.96 5.60 19.62
CA ILE A 73 4.16 6.39 19.92
C ILE A 73 3.96 7.87 19.57
N TYR A 74 3.42 8.14 18.38
CA TYR A 74 3.11 9.50 17.94
C TYR A 74 2.12 10.19 18.88
N TYR A 75 1.03 9.51 19.23
CA TYR A 75 -0.01 10.09 20.08
C TYR A 75 0.49 10.40 21.49
N TYR A 76 1.27 9.50 22.09
CA TYR A 76 1.82 9.71 23.43
C TYR A 76 2.84 10.86 23.47
N THR A 77 3.74 10.92 22.48
CA THR A 77 4.74 12.01 22.41
C THR A 77 4.07 13.36 22.17
N TRP A 78 3.07 13.42 21.30
CA TRP A 78 2.30 14.63 21.06
C TRP A 78 1.56 15.11 22.32
N GLN A 79 0.87 14.21 23.04
CA GLN A 79 0.20 14.58 24.28
C GLN A 79 1.17 15.09 25.36
N ALA A 80 2.34 14.45 25.50
CA ALA A 80 3.35 14.90 26.45
C ALA A 80 3.85 16.31 26.12
N ALA A 81 4.14 16.58 24.85
CA ALA A 81 4.57 17.90 24.38
C ALA A 81 3.49 18.98 24.60
N VAL A 82 2.22 18.67 24.33
CA VAL A 82 1.10 19.60 24.57
C VAL A 82 0.96 19.91 26.06
N LYS A 83 1.02 18.89 26.93
CA LYS A 83 0.95 19.08 28.39
C LYS A 83 2.11 19.91 28.91
N ASP A 84 3.33 19.63 28.46
CA ASP A 84 4.53 20.41 28.84
C ASP A 84 4.39 21.86 28.38
N CYS A 85 3.98 22.10 27.14
CA CYS A 85 3.75 23.44 26.62
C CYS A 85 2.70 24.21 27.44
N HIS A 86 1.60 23.58 27.81
CA HIS A 86 0.59 24.20 28.67
C HIS A 86 1.10 24.48 30.08
N TRP A 87 1.86 23.56 30.67
CA TRP A 87 2.45 23.76 32.00
C TRP A 87 3.47 24.91 31.99
N ARG A 88 4.36 24.98 31.00
CA ARG A 88 5.36 26.06 30.87
C ARG A 88 4.73 27.45 30.70
N ASN A 89 3.59 27.52 30.01
CA ASN A 89 2.82 28.75 29.84
C ASN A 89 1.84 29.02 31.02
N SER A 90 1.84 28.17 32.05
CA SER A 90 1.06 28.38 33.26
C SER A 90 1.84 29.23 34.26
N LYS A 91 1.13 29.87 35.20
CA LYS A 91 1.76 30.69 36.25
C LYS A 91 2.77 29.90 37.09
N GLU A 92 2.43 28.65 37.42
CA GLU A 92 3.28 27.75 38.19
C GLU A 92 4.55 27.37 37.42
N GLY A 93 4.42 27.08 36.13
CA GLY A 93 5.55 26.75 35.27
C GLY A 93 6.51 27.93 35.08
N HIS A 94 5.99 29.15 34.91
CA HIS A 94 6.81 30.35 34.83
C HIS A 94 7.62 30.58 36.12
N LEU A 95 7.00 30.43 37.30
CA LEU A 95 7.67 30.55 38.60
C LEU A 95 8.77 29.49 38.78
N ALA A 96 8.48 28.24 38.42
CA ALA A 96 9.42 27.12 38.55
C ALA A 96 10.60 27.23 37.58
N LEU A 97 10.39 27.70 36.34
CA LEU A 97 11.47 27.93 35.38
C LEU A 97 12.33 29.15 35.78
N SER A 98 11.71 30.26 36.19
CA SER A 98 12.45 31.48 36.55
C SER A 98 13.30 31.30 37.80
N ALA A 99 12.83 30.52 38.78
CA ALA A 99 13.59 30.21 40.00
C ALA A 99 14.80 29.30 39.76
N HIS A 100 14.93 28.70 38.57
CA HIS A 100 16.02 27.80 38.22
C HIS A 100 17.13 28.50 37.40
N GLU A 101 16.92 29.77 37.01
CA GLU A 101 17.86 30.62 36.26
C GLU A 101 18.67 31.59 37.16
N GLU A 102 18.37 31.68 38.46
CA GLU A 102 19.18 32.36 39.49
C GLU A 102 20.21 31.42 40.13
#